data_AF-A0A9E2JE41-F1
#
_entry.id   AF-A0A9E2JE41-F1
#
_cell.length_a   1.000
_cell.length_b   1.000
_cell.length_c   1.000
_cell.angle_alpha   90.00
_cell.angle_beta   90.00
_cell.angle_gamma   90.00
#
_symmetry.space_group_name_H-M   'P 1'
#
loop_
_entity.id
_entity.type
_entity.pdbx_description
1 polymer ?
#
loop_
_entity_poly.entity_id
_entity_poly.type
_entity_poly.pdbx_seq_one_letter_code
_entity_poly.pdbx_strand_id
1 'polypeptide(L)' 'MDIKLSEDQVEMQRQARRFCENETPMEGYVRKMFEDERGFTDEIWAKMAEMGWTAMRIPEEYD' A
#
# COMPACT_ATOMS: atom_id res chain seq x y z
N MET A 1 -1.07 -6.95 28.37
CA MET A 1 -0.47 -6.56 27.07
C MET A 1 -1.57 -5.88 26.27
N ASP A 2 -1.42 -4.60 25.93
CA ASP A 2 -2.38 -3.86 25.13
C ASP A 2 -1.91 -3.93 23.67
N ILE A 3 -2.65 -4.64 22.82
CA ILE A 3 -2.29 -4.83 21.40
C ILE A 3 -3.02 -3.74 20.62
N LYS A 4 -2.42 -2.54 20.60
CA LYS A 4 -2.89 -1.39 19.83
C LYS A 4 -1.79 -0.92 18.90
N LEU A 5 -2.20 -0.36 17.77
CA LEU A 5 -1.30 0.32 16.85
C LEU A 5 -0.75 1.60 17.52
N SER A 6 0.50 1.94 17.22
CA SER A 6 1.02 3.27 17.52
C SER A 6 0.32 4.34 16.68
N GLU A 7 0.48 5.62 17.04
CA GLU A 7 -0.08 6.73 16.27
C GLU A 7 0.40 6.72 14.81
N ASP A 8 1.69 6.49 14.59
CA ASP A 8 2.28 6.38 13.25
C ASP A 8 1.67 5.21 12.45
N GLN A 9 1.46 4.07 13.09
CA GLN A 9 0.82 2.91 12.46
C GLN A 9 -0.65 3.18 12.12
N VAL A 10 -1.37 3.94 12.95
CA VAL A 10 -2.74 4.38 12.65
C VAL A 10 -2.76 5.31 11.46
N GLU A 11 -1.83 6.24 11.37
CA GLU A 11 -1.77 7.17 10.24
C GLU A 11 -1.40 6.44 8.94
N MET A 12 -0.44 5.52 9.00
CA MET A 12 -0.11 4.63 7.90
C MET A 12 -1.31 3.80 7.42
N GLN A 13 -2.11 3.25 8.35
CA GLN A 13 -3.34 2.54 8.00
C GLN A 13 -4.35 3.45 7.27
N ARG A 14 -4.50 4.71 7.70
CA ARG A 14 -5.39 5.68 7.05
C ARG A 14 -4.93 6.01 5.63
N GLN A 15 -3.63 6.20 5.44
CA GLN A 15 -3.05 6.44 4.12
C GLN A 15 -3.26 5.23 3.21
N ALA A 16 -3.00 4.02 3.71
CA ALA A 16 -3.23 2.78 2.97
C ALA A 16 -4.69 2.61 2.54
N ARG A 17 -5.64 2.91 3.44
CA ARG A 17 -7.07 2.88 3.11
C ARG A 17 -7.40 3.87 1.98
N ARG A 18 -6.97 5.13 2.10
CA ARG A 18 -7.28 6.17 1.09
C ARG A 18 -6.68 5.82 -0.28
N PHE A 19 -5.47 5.27 -0.29
CA PHE A 19 -4.84 4.78 -1.52
C PHE A 19 -5.70 3.71 -2.18
N CYS A 20 -6.12 2.69 -1.43
CA CYS A 20 -6.93 1.62 -2.00
C CYS A 20 -8.29 2.12 -2.53
N GLU A 21 -8.93 3.06 -1.82
CA GLU A 21 -10.20 3.65 -2.22
C GLU A 21 -10.09 4.45 -3.53
N ASN A 22 -8.98 5.17 -3.73
CA ASN A 22 -8.81 6.09 -4.85
C ASN A 22 -8.12 5.44 -6.06
N GLU A 23 -7.06 4.66 -5.81
CA GLU A 23 -6.15 4.15 -6.86
C GLU A 23 -6.48 2.72 -7.27
N THR A 24 -7.04 1.91 -6.36
CA THR A 24 -7.39 0.51 -6.64
C THR A 24 -8.87 0.23 -6.35
N PRO A 25 -9.81 0.91 -7.01
CA PRO A 25 -11.24 0.68 -6.80
C PRO A 25 -11.65 -0.75 -7.19
N MET A 26 -12.70 -1.25 -6.53
CA MET A 26 -13.24 -2.59 -6.77
C MET A 26 -13.63 -2.78 -8.24
N GLU A 27 -14.32 -1.79 -8.80
CA GLU A 27 -14.63 -1.71 -10.22
C GLU A 27 -13.47 -1.06 -10.98
N GLY A 28 -13.15 -1.59 -12.16
CA GLY A 28 -12.12 -1.02 -13.04
C GLY A 28 -10.70 -1.49 -12.75
N TYR A 29 -10.33 -1.77 -11.48
CA TYR A 29 -9.01 -2.27 -11.10
C TYR A 29 -9.03 -3.64 -10.43
N VAL A 30 -9.54 -3.77 -9.19
CA VAL A 30 -9.37 -4.99 -8.37
C VAL A 30 -9.93 -6.23 -9.06
N ARG A 31 -11.14 -6.16 -9.64
CA ARG A 31 -11.73 -7.28 -10.37
C ARG A 31 -10.88 -7.75 -11.56
N LYS A 32 -10.24 -6.83 -12.28
CA LYS A 32 -9.35 -7.19 -13.39
C LYS A 32 -8.07 -7.83 -12.87
N MET A 33 -7.50 -7.27 -11.80
CA MET A 33 -6.29 -7.79 -11.19
C MET A 33 -6.51 -9.15 -10.52
N PHE A 34 -7.72 -9.47 -10.10
CA PHE A 34 -8.03 -10.79 -9.54
C PHE A 34 -7.81 -11.94 -10.56
N GLU A 35 -7.99 -11.66 -11.85
CA GLU A 35 -7.77 -12.62 -12.94
C GLU A 35 -6.36 -12.50 -13.56
N ASP A 36 -5.63 -11.43 -13.25
CA ASP A 36 -4.29 -11.17 -13.75
C ASP A 36 -3.24 -12.00 -13.00
N GLU A 37 -2.27 -12.58 -13.70
CA GLU A 37 -1.24 -13.45 -13.11
C GLU A 37 -0.36 -12.73 -12.08
N ARG A 38 -0.06 -11.44 -12.29
CA ARG A 38 0.72 -10.62 -11.36
C ARG A 38 -0.17 -10.02 -10.28
N GLY A 39 -1.40 -9.67 -10.63
CA GLY A 39 -2.39 -9.09 -9.71
C GLY A 39 -2.16 -7.61 -9.37
N PHE A 40 -1.29 -6.92 -10.12
CA PHE A 40 -1.08 -5.48 -10.02
C PHE A 40 -0.45 -4.91 -11.29
N THR A 41 -0.63 -3.62 -11.53
CA THR A 41 0.03 -2.88 -12.61
C THR A 41 1.31 -2.20 -12.13
N ASP A 42 2.26 -2.00 -13.04
CA ASP A 42 3.50 -1.27 -12.75
C ASP A 42 3.22 0.17 -12.26
N GLU A 43 2.14 0.80 -12.73
CA GLU A 43 1.69 2.12 -12.28
C GLU A 43 1.34 2.13 -10.79
N ILE A 44 0.51 1.17 -10.33
CA ILE A 44 0.13 1.08 -8.92
C ILE A 44 1.33 0.73 -8.05
N TRP A 45 2.20 -0.16 -8.54
CA TRP A 45 3.43 -0.51 -7.83
C TRP A 45 4.37 0.70 -7.67
N ALA A 46 4.54 1.50 -8.73
CA ALA A 46 5.35 2.71 -8.70
C ALA A 46 4.80 3.72 -7.66
N LYS A 47 3.48 3.96 -7.64
CA LYS A 47 2.86 4.83 -6.65
C LYS A 47 3.09 4.34 -5.21
N MET A 48 2.98 3.03 -4.96
CA MET A 48 3.29 2.47 -3.63
C MET A 48 4.76 2.66 -3.23
N ALA A 49 5.68 2.58 -4.19
CA ALA A 49 7.10 2.82 -3.96
C ALA A 49 7.40 4.31 -3.68
N GLU A 50 6.74 5.23 -4.38
CA GLU A 50 6.84 6.69 -4.13
C GLU A 50 6.36 7.07 -2.72
N MET A 51 5.39 6.33 -2.16
CA MET A 51 4.94 6.48 -0.78
C MET A 51 5.93 5.90 0.26
N GLY A 52 7.03 5.30 -0.18
CA GLY A 52 8.06 4.71 0.70
C GLY A 52 7.66 3.39 1.35
N TRP A 53 6.52 2.80 1.00
CA TRP A 53 6.01 1.59 1.67
C TRP A 53 6.89 0.37 1.44
N THR A 54 7.54 0.31 0.28
CA THR A 54 8.42 -0.79 -0.10
C THR A 54 9.74 -0.77 0.68
N ALA A 55 10.16 0.40 1.17
CA ALA A 55 11.38 0.58 1.96
C ALA A 55 11.14 0.55 3.48
N MET A 56 9.89 0.46 3.95
CA MET A 56 9.52 0.57 5.37
C MET A 56 10.21 -0.41 6.32
N ARG A 57 10.73 -1.53 5.79
CA ARG A 57 11.46 -2.56 6.56
C ARG A 57 12.98 -2.43 6.45
N ILE A 58 13.46 -1.51 5.61
CA ILE A 58 14.87 -1.23 5.41
C ILE A 58 15.30 -0.24 6.51
N PRO A 59 16.33 -0.57 7.30
CA PRO A 59 16.90 0.40 8.25
C PRO A 59 17.45 1.63 7.53
N GLU A 60 17.33 2.81 8.14
CA GLU A 60 17.78 4.09 7.59
C GLU A 60 19.27 4.14 7.22
N GLU A 61 20.10 3.24 7.76
CA GLU A 61 21.52 3.13 7.41
C GLU A 61 21.78 2.59 5.98
N TYR A 62 20.74 2.08 5.30
CA TYR A 62 20.82 1.52 3.94
C TYR A 62 19.96 2.29 2.92
N ASP A 63 19.47 3.48 3.27
CA ASP A 63 18.77 4.38 2.34
C ASP A 63 19.72 4.98 1.28
#